data_AF-A0A0F9Z6A0-F1
#
_entry.id   AF-A0A0F9Z6A0-F1
#
_cell.length_a   1.000
_cell.length_b   1.000
_cell.length_c   1.000
_cell.angle_alpha   90.00
_cell.angle_beta   90.00
_cell.angle_gamma   90.00
#
_symmetry.space_group_name_H-M   'P 1'
#
loop_
_entity.id
_entity.type
_entity.pdbx_description
1 polymer ?
#
loop_
_entity_poly.entity_id
_entity_poly.type
_entity_poly.pdbx_seq_one_letter_code
_entity_poly.pdbx_strand_id
1 'polypeptide(L)'
;MPQEKNTIRQSKKLSGTSTQTYLEIAEIRDDTLILKNGGLRAILETSSVNFNLKSEQEQEAIIYSYQSFLNSLEFPIQIVVQSRKLDIDNYIVALKKKAETQTSRLMQNQTYEYIEYISRLVEYADIMEKKFYVIIPYNPYRSEKLNVFQKFWINIHPQDTVLNIQHRHKEFEELKKNLSQRVNIVSSGLANCGLHINQLKTQNLIEIFYKIFNPITSKNQKLQNVFDQALQTDEEMIKAEKKEE
;
A
#
# COMPACT_ATOMS: atom_id res chain seq x y z
N MET A 1 4.06 -29.44 61.12
CA MET A 1 4.56 -28.85 59.86
C MET A 1 4.97 -29.96 58.91
N PRO A 2 4.15 -30.27 57.89
CA PRO A 2 4.66 -30.81 56.64
C PRO A 2 4.30 -29.86 55.47
N GLN A 3 5.28 -29.60 54.61
CA GLN A 3 5.21 -28.62 53.52
C GLN A 3 4.30 -29.10 52.37
N GLU A 4 3.39 -28.23 51.92
CA GLU A 4 2.59 -28.41 50.72
C GLU A 4 3.49 -28.42 49.46
N LYS A 5 3.39 -29.49 48.67
CA LYS A 5 4.00 -29.55 47.34
C LYS A 5 3.17 -28.74 46.36
N ASN A 6 3.65 -27.52 46.05
CA ASN A 6 3.15 -26.71 44.95
C ASN A 6 3.30 -27.48 43.63
N THR A 7 2.18 -28.06 43.16
CA THR A 7 2.09 -28.77 41.88
C THR A 7 1.51 -27.83 40.83
N ILE A 8 2.25 -26.78 40.47
CA ILE A 8 1.87 -25.93 39.34
C ILE A 8 2.58 -26.48 38.10
N ARG A 9 1.84 -27.24 37.28
CA ARG A 9 2.27 -27.60 35.92
C ARG A 9 2.52 -26.29 35.17
N GLN A 10 3.78 -25.99 34.86
CA GLN A 10 4.13 -24.93 33.92
C GLN A 10 3.46 -25.27 32.58
N SER A 11 2.39 -24.55 32.24
CA SER A 11 1.88 -24.58 30.88
C SER A 11 3.00 -24.05 30.00
N LYS A 12 3.44 -24.89 29.05
CA LYS A 12 4.30 -24.45 27.95
C LYS A 12 3.62 -23.20 27.38
N LYS A 13 4.23 -22.02 27.54
CA LYS A 13 3.84 -20.85 26.76
C LYS A 13 3.95 -21.31 25.32
N LEU A 14 2.80 -21.52 24.67
CA LEU A 14 2.73 -21.56 23.22
C LEU A 14 3.34 -20.23 22.80
N SER A 15 4.60 -20.28 22.36
CA SER A 15 5.20 -19.19 21.60
C SER A 15 4.27 -19.00 20.43
N GLY A 16 3.33 -18.06 20.54
CA GLY A 16 2.39 -17.78 19.49
C GLY A 16 3.22 -17.55 18.25
N THR A 17 3.06 -18.43 17.27
CA THR A 17 3.68 -18.28 15.97
C THR A 17 3.23 -16.91 15.49
N SER A 18 4.13 -15.94 15.55
CA SER A 18 3.81 -14.54 15.29
C SER A 18 3.13 -14.46 13.93
N THR A 19 2.06 -13.69 13.80
CA THR A 19 1.35 -13.46 12.52
C THR A 19 2.30 -13.01 11.41
N GLN A 20 3.47 -12.46 11.78
CA GLN A 20 4.61 -12.12 10.91
C GLN A 20 5.20 -13.34 10.16
N THR A 21 5.03 -14.56 10.69
CA THR A 21 5.46 -15.80 10.07
C THR A 21 4.65 -16.11 8.81
N TYR A 22 3.37 -15.71 8.78
CA TYR A 22 2.47 -15.90 7.62
C TYR A 22 2.53 -14.73 6.61
N LEU A 23 3.15 -13.60 6.99
CA LEU A 23 3.40 -12.51 6.05
C LEU A 23 4.48 -12.97 5.06
N GLU A 24 4.15 -13.16 3.78
CA GLU A 24 5.15 -13.50 2.75
C GLU A 24 6.01 -12.31 2.31
N ILE A 25 5.73 -11.11 2.84
CA ILE A 25 6.47 -9.88 2.54
C ILE A 25 7.71 -9.84 3.43
N ALA A 26 8.88 -9.70 2.82
CA ALA A 26 10.15 -9.50 3.49
C ALA A 26 10.40 -8.00 3.77
N GLU A 27 10.22 -7.16 2.76
CA GLU A 27 10.51 -5.73 2.84
C GLU A 27 9.66 -4.97 1.81
N ILE A 28 9.41 -3.68 2.08
CA ILE A 28 8.86 -2.73 1.12
C ILE A 28 9.94 -1.68 0.88
N ARG A 29 10.43 -1.58 -0.37
CA ARG A 29 11.50 -0.65 -0.73
C ARG A 29 11.30 -0.10 -2.13
N ASP A 30 11.55 1.20 -2.31
CA ASP A 30 11.47 1.91 -3.58
C ASP A 30 10.20 1.56 -4.39
N ASP A 31 9.04 1.71 -3.75
CA ASP A 31 7.72 1.52 -4.35
C ASP A 31 7.46 0.09 -4.85
N THR A 32 8.24 -0.86 -4.32
CA THR A 32 8.21 -2.27 -4.68
C THR A 32 8.11 -3.14 -3.42
N LEU A 33 7.28 -4.18 -3.49
CA LEU A 33 7.22 -5.21 -2.46
C LEU A 33 8.20 -6.31 -2.77
N ILE A 34 8.94 -6.74 -1.75
CA ILE A 34 9.90 -7.82 -1.82
C ILE A 34 9.36 -8.95 -0.98
N LEU A 35 9.16 -10.10 -1.60
CA LEU A 35 8.68 -11.31 -0.93
C LEU A 35 9.85 -12.09 -0.32
N LYS A 36 9.57 -12.89 0.71
CA LYS A 36 10.55 -13.78 1.37
C LYS A 36 11.19 -14.79 0.43
N ASN A 37 10.52 -15.13 -0.68
CA ASN A 37 11.06 -15.97 -1.75
C ASN A 37 11.93 -15.22 -2.77
N GLY A 38 12.13 -13.91 -2.60
CA GLY A 38 12.90 -13.04 -3.50
C GLY A 38 12.11 -12.53 -4.71
N GLY A 39 10.82 -12.84 -4.83
CA GLY A 39 9.95 -12.26 -5.85
C GLY A 39 9.65 -10.80 -5.56
N LEU A 40 9.61 -9.97 -6.60
CA LEU A 40 9.20 -8.57 -6.50
C LEU A 40 7.77 -8.38 -7.00
N ARG A 41 7.02 -7.49 -6.36
CA ARG A 41 5.68 -7.08 -6.79
C ARG A 41 5.60 -5.57 -6.87
N ALA A 42 5.13 -5.06 -8.01
CA ALA A 42 4.62 -3.70 -8.09
C ALA A 42 3.09 -3.75 -7.96
N ILE A 43 2.50 -2.72 -7.35
CA ILE A 43 1.05 -2.57 -7.25
C ILE A 43 0.65 -1.24 -7.89
N LEU A 44 -0.29 -1.32 -8.81
CA LEU A 44 -0.93 -0.18 -9.45
C LEU A 44 -2.35 -0.03 -8.90
N GLU A 45 -2.74 1.18 -8.53
CA GLU A 45 -4.13 1.55 -8.31
C GLU A 45 -4.71 2.08 -9.63
N THR A 46 -5.90 1.61 -10.00
CA THR A 46 -6.56 2.02 -11.23
C THR A 46 -7.92 2.65 -10.95
N SER A 47 -8.30 3.64 -11.75
CA SER A 47 -9.68 4.16 -11.75
C SER A 47 -10.65 3.16 -12.39
N SER A 48 -11.93 3.46 -12.29
CA SER A 48 -12.99 2.79 -13.05
C SER A 48 -13.53 3.72 -14.15
N VAL A 49 -14.04 3.14 -15.24
CA VAL A 49 -14.78 3.86 -16.29
C VAL A 49 -16.24 3.42 -16.25
N ASN A 50 -17.17 4.37 -16.41
CA ASN A 50 -18.59 4.05 -16.52
C ASN A 50 -18.92 3.59 -17.95
N PHE A 51 -18.63 2.33 -18.24
CA PHE A 51 -18.73 1.72 -19.57
C PHE A 51 -20.13 1.88 -20.18
N ASN A 52 -21.19 1.71 -19.40
CA ASN A 52 -22.57 1.76 -19.89
C ASN A 52 -23.03 3.17 -20.31
N LEU A 53 -22.35 4.22 -19.86
CA LEU A 53 -22.65 5.60 -20.25
C LEU A 53 -21.90 6.04 -21.52
N LYS A 54 -21.04 5.17 -22.07
CA LYS A 54 -20.28 5.43 -23.30
C LYS A 54 -21.14 5.13 -24.53
N SER A 55 -20.85 5.83 -25.63
CA SER A 55 -21.44 5.51 -26.93
C SER A 55 -21.01 4.11 -27.41
N GLU A 56 -21.77 3.47 -28.30
CA GLU A 56 -21.44 2.13 -28.82
C GLU A 56 -20.02 2.09 -29.43
N GLN A 57 -19.65 3.13 -30.19
CA GLN A 57 -18.32 3.25 -30.79
C GLN A 57 -17.21 3.34 -29.72
N GLU A 58 -17.42 4.10 -28.64
CA GLU A 58 -16.48 4.17 -27.53
C GLU A 58 -16.40 2.83 -26.77
N GLN A 59 -17.54 2.16 -26.57
CA GLN A 59 -17.58 0.85 -25.94
C GLN A 59 -16.77 -0.18 -26.74
N GLU A 60 -16.97 -0.24 -28.06
CA GLU A 60 -16.19 -1.09 -28.96
C GLU A 60 -14.69 -0.76 -28.89
N ALA A 61 -14.33 0.52 -28.94
CA ALA A 61 -12.93 0.95 -28.84
C ALA A 61 -12.28 0.51 -27.53
N ILE A 62 -12.99 0.60 -26.40
CA ILE A 62 -12.52 0.11 -25.09
C ILE A 62 -12.35 -1.41 -25.12
N ILE A 63 -13.28 -2.15 -25.71
CA ILE A 63 -13.19 -3.62 -25.83
C ILE A 63 -11.96 -4.02 -26.66
N TYR A 64 -11.74 -3.41 -27.83
CA TYR A 64 -10.57 -3.71 -28.67
C TYR A 64 -9.26 -3.33 -27.98
N SER A 65 -9.23 -2.23 -27.23
CA SER A 65 -8.08 -1.82 -26.43
C SER A 65 -7.80 -2.82 -25.31
N TYR A 66 -8.83 -3.30 -24.63
CA TYR A 66 -8.71 -4.31 -23.58
C TYR A 66 -8.24 -5.66 -24.13
N GLN A 67 -8.76 -6.09 -25.28
CA GLN A 67 -8.27 -7.28 -25.99
C GLN A 67 -6.79 -7.14 -26.35
N SER A 68 -6.38 -5.99 -26.89
CA SER A 68 -4.99 -5.71 -27.25
C SER A 68 -4.08 -5.72 -26.02
N PHE A 69 -4.57 -5.20 -24.89
CA PHE A 69 -3.87 -5.28 -23.60
C PHE A 69 -3.70 -6.72 -23.13
N LEU A 70 -4.75 -7.55 -23.14
CA LEU A 70 -4.64 -8.96 -22.75
C LEU A 70 -3.63 -9.72 -23.63
N ASN A 71 -3.62 -9.43 -24.93
CA ASN A 71 -2.70 -10.05 -25.87
C ASN A 71 -1.24 -9.60 -25.70
N SER A 72 -0.97 -8.46 -25.05
CA SER A 72 0.39 -7.98 -24.79
C SER A 72 1.00 -8.52 -23.50
N LEU A 73 0.22 -9.24 -22.67
CA LEU A 73 0.69 -9.78 -21.40
C LEU A 73 1.46 -11.10 -21.60
N GLU A 74 2.77 -11.04 -21.42
CA GLU A 74 3.66 -12.22 -21.41
C GLU A 74 3.85 -12.83 -20.01
N PHE A 75 3.18 -12.29 -18.99
CA PHE A 75 3.30 -12.70 -17.60
C PHE A 75 1.94 -12.59 -16.88
N PRO A 76 1.72 -13.39 -15.83
CA PRO A 76 0.46 -13.32 -15.09
C PRO A 76 0.38 -11.99 -14.34
N ILE A 77 -0.76 -11.32 -14.43
CA ILE A 77 -1.12 -10.20 -13.54
C ILE A 77 -2.22 -10.66 -12.60
N GLN A 78 -2.32 -10.02 -11.44
CA GLN A 78 -3.40 -10.27 -10.50
C GLN A 78 -4.22 -9.00 -10.33
N ILE A 79 -5.53 -9.11 -10.52
CA ILE A 79 -6.47 -8.01 -10.32
C ILE A 79 -7.18 -8.25 -8.99
N VAL A 80 -7.12 -7.26 -8.10
CA VAL A 80 -7.77 -7.30 -6.78
C VAL A 80 -8.73 -6.13 -6.69
N VAL A 81 -9.98 -6.42 -6.33
CA VAL A 81 -10.98 -5.41 -6.06
C VAL A 81 -11.27 -5.41 -4.56
N GLN A 82 -11.12 -4.26 -3.93
CA GLN A 82 -11.38 -4.08 -2.52
C GLN A 82 -12.54 -3.12 -2.31
N SER A 83 -13.59 -3.57 -1.62
CA SER A 83 -14.65 -2.69 -1.12
C SER A 83 -14.27 -2.19 0.27
N ARG A 84 -14.33 -0.88 0.49
CA ARG A 84 -14.08 -0.26 1.80
C ARG A 84 -15.07 0.87 2.06
N LYS A 85 -15.29 1.22 3.32
CA LYS A 85 -16.13 2.36 3.67
C LYS A 85 -15.55 3.63 3.05
N LEU A 86 -16.43 4.48 2.54
CA LEU A 86 -16.04 5.77 1.97
C LEU A 86 -15.42 6.64 3.08
N ASP A 87 -14.17 7.05 2.88
CA ASP A 87 -13.48 7.99 3.78
C ASP A 87 -13.70 9.41 3.26
N ILE A 88 -14.47 10.21 4.01
CA ILE A 88 -14.78 11.61 3.70
C ILE A 88 -14.03 12.60 4.58
N ASP A 89 -13.06 12.17 5.40
CA ASP A 89 -12.43 13.03 6.40
C ASP A 89 -11.72 14.22 5.74
N ASN A 90 -10.97 13.99 4.67
CA ASN A 90 -10.31 15.05 3.92
C ASN A 90 -11.30 16.06 3.33
N TYR A 91 -12.46 15.58 2.88
CA TYR A 91 -13.53 16.42 2.37
C TYR A 91 -14.16 17.27 3.49
N ILE A 92 -14.41 16.67 4.66
CA ILE A 92 -14.90 17.38 5.85
C ILE A 92 -13.88 18.46 6.28
N VAL A 93 -12.59 18.14 6.33
CA VAL A 93 -11.53 19.10 6.69
C VAL A 93 -11.49 20.27 5.71
N ALA A 94 -11.58 19.99 4.41
CA ALA A 94 -11.64 21.03 3.38
C ALA A 94 -12.88 21.94 3.54
N LEU A 95 -14.05 21.36 3.85
CA LEU A 95 -15.26 22.12 4.12
C LEU A 95 -15.19 22.95 5.40
N LYS A 96 -14.59 22.42 6.48
CA LYS A 96 -14.37 23.17 7.73
C LYS A 96 -13.48 24.39 7.47
N LYS A 97 -12.37 24.21 6.78
CA LYS A 97 -11.49 25.31 6.37
C LYS A 97 -12.23 26.34 5.53
N LYS A 98 -13.11 25.89 4.62
CA LYS A 98 -13.95 26.78 3.82
C LYS A 98 -14.95 27.56 4.69
N ALA A 99 -15.59 26.91 5.65
CA ALA A 99 -16.51 27.54 6.59
C ALA A 99 -15.83 28.64 7.42
N GLU A 100 -14.59 28.42 7.84
CA GLU A 100 -13.80 29.42 8.58
C GLU A 100 -13.42 30.65 7.74
N THR A 101 -13.24 30.48 6.43
CA THR A 101 -12.94 31.61 5.51
C THR A 101 -14.16 32.42 5.08
N GLN A 102 -15.38 31.98 5.41
CA GLN A 102 -16.59 32.68 4.98
C GLN A 102 -16.86 33.92 5.84
N THR A 103 -17.21 35.02 5.18
CA THR A 103 -17.50 36.32 5.85
C THR A 103 -18.91 36.38 6.44
N SER A 104 -19.87 35.69 5.83
CA SER A 104 -21.26 35.66 6.29
C SER A 104 -21.48 34.54 7.31
N ARG A 105 -21.95 34.89 8.50
CA ARG A 105 -22.31 33.93 9.56
C ARG A 105 -23.39 32.94 9.14
N LEU A 106 -24.32 33.37 8.28
CA LEU A 106 -25.38 32.49 7.76
C LEU A 106 -24.80 31.40 6.86
N MET A 107 -23.85 31.75 5.99
CA MET A 107 -23.16 30.78 5.12
C MET A 107 -22.28 29.82 5.93
N GLN A 108 -21.61 30.34 6.96
CA GLN A 108 -20.80 29.53 7.87
C GLN A 108 -21.66 28.47 8.57
N ASN A 109 -22.79 28.87 9.16
CA ASN A 109 -23.73 27.95 9.80
C ASN A 109 -24.26 26.90 8.81
N GLN A 110 -24.66 27.32 7.60
CA GLN A 110 -25.14 26.40 6.56
C GLN A 110 -24.07 25.36 6.17
N THR A 111 -22.80 25.78 6.13
CA THR A 111 -21.69 24.88 5.80
C THR A 111 -21.47 23.85 6.91
N TYR A 112 -21.58 24.23 8.18
CA TYR A 112 -21.50 23.28 9.30
C TYR A 112 -22.69 22.32 9.35
N GLU A 113 -23.90 22.79 9.10
CA GLU A 113 -25.09 21.93 8.97
C GLU A 113 -24.92 20.91 7.83
N TYR A 114 -24.38 21.34 6.69
CA TYR A 114 -24.07 20.46 5.58
C TYR A 114 -23.02 19.40 5.94
N ILE A 115 -21.95 19.79 6.64
CA ILE A 115 -20.92 18.85 7.13
C ILE A 115 -21.56 17.80 8.04
N GLU A 116 -22.42 18.21 8.97
CA GLU A 116 -23.10 17.30 9.88
C GLU A 116 -24.05 16.35 9.14
N TYR A 117 -24.85 16.88 8.22
CA TYR A 117 -25.75 16.10 7.37
C TYR A 117 -25.01 15.02 6.58
N ILE A 118 -23.93 15.40 5.86
CA ILE A 118 -23.15 14.44 5.07
C ILE A 118 -22.47 13.39 5.96
N SER A 119 -21.93 13.80 7.11
CA SER A 119 -21.29 12.86 8.04
C SER A 119 -22.26 11.80 8.52
N ARG A 120 -23.46 12.23 8.94
CA ARG A 120 -24.54 11.31 9.35
C ARG A 120 -24.98 10.43 8.18
N LEU A 121 -25.15 10.99 6.98
CA LEU A 121 -25.60 10.25 5.81
C LEU A 121 -24.62 9.12 5.46
N VAL A 122 -23.31 9.38 5.45
CA VAL A 122 -22.30 8.35 5.16
C VAL A 122 -22.28 7.27 6.24
N GLU A 123 -22.46 7.64 7.50
CA GLU A 123 -22.52 6.70 8.63
C GLU A 123 -23.77 5.81 8.59
N TYR A 124 -24.95 6.38 8.34
CA TYR A 124 -26.22 5.66 8.28
C TYR A 124 -26.36 4.79 7.04
N ALA A 125 -25.97 5.29 5.87
CA ALA A 125 -26.13 4.59 4.60
C ALA A 125 -25.03 3.56 4.33
N ASP A 126 -24.02 3.46 5.21
CA ASP A 126 -22.83 2.61 5.09
C ASP A 126 -22.24 2.64 3.67
N ILE A 127 -21.99 3.85 3.18
CA ILE A 127 -21.57 4.05 1.78
C ILE A 127 -20.18 3.44 1.57
N MET A 128 -20.09 2.53 0.61
CA MET A 128 -18.86 1.83 0.26
C MET A 128 -18.26 2.40 -1.03
N GLU A 129 -16.95 2.51 -1.08
CA GLU A 129 -16.18 2.72 -2.30
C GLU A 129 -15.44 1.44 -2.73
N LYS A 130 -15.19 1.32 -4.04
CA LYS A 130 -14.38 0.23 -4.60
C LYS A 130 -13.03 0.77 -5.03
N LYS A 131 -11.97 0.08 -4.61
CA LYS A 131 -10.60 0.29 -5.06
C LYS A 131 -10.16 -0.87 -5.93
N PHE A 132 -9.50 -0.56 -7.04
CA PHE A 132 -9.03 -1.54 -8.01
C PHE A 132 -7.51 -1.52 -8.00
N TYR A 133 -6.93 -2.70 -7.79
CA TYR A 133 -5.48 -2.88 -7.73
C TYR A 133 -5.05 -3.91 -8.77
N VAL A 134 -3.99 -3.60 -9.49
CA VAL A 134 -3.32 -4.51 -10.43
C VAL A 134 -1.93 -4.80 -9.90
N ILE A 135 -1.68 -6.06 -9.57
CA ILE A 135 -0.43 -6.55 -9.00
C ILE A 135 0.39 -7.19 -10.12
N ILE A 136 1.63 -6.73 -10.26
CA ILE A 136 2.54 -7.12 -11.33
C ILE A 136 3.70 -7.88 -10.71
N PRO A 137 3.82 -9.19 -11.00
CA PRO A 137 4.90 -10.01 -10.48
C PRO A 137 6.14 -9.96 -11.37
N TYR A 138 7.29 -9.94 -10.70
CA TYR A 138 8.56 -10.28 -11.29
C TYR A 138 9.27 -11.29 -10.37
N ASN A 139 9.42 -12.52 -10.84
CA ASN A 139 10.16 -13.56 -10.14
C ASN A 139 11.46 -13.78 -10.92
N PRO A 140 12.65 -13.53 -10.35
CA PRO A 140 13.89 -13.87 -11.03
C PRO A 140 13.96 -15.36 -11.31
N TYR A 141 14.51 -15.77 -12.45
CA TYR A 141 14.66 -17.17 -12.85
C TYR A 141 15.43 -18.04 -11.83
N ARG A 142 16.21 -17.40 -10.94
CA ARG A 142 16.93 -18.03 -9.81
C ARG A 142 16.02 -18.39 -8.62
N SER A 143 14.77 -17.94 -8.57
CA SER A 143 13.84 -18.09 -7.44
C SER A 143 13.29 -19.50 -7.23
N GLU A 144 13.49 -20.44 -8.17
CA GLU A 144 13.12 -21.85 -7.95
C GLU A 144 14.02 -22.57 -6.94
N LYS A 145 15.23 -22.06 -6.66
CA LYS A 145 16.11 -22.57 -5.59
C LYS A 145 16.04 -21.65 -4.37
N LEU A 146 15.02 -21.90 -3.55
CA LEU A 146 14.66 -21.21 -2.30
C LEU A 146 15.84 -20.89 -1.34
N ASN A 147 16.96 -21.62 -1.41
CA ASN A 147 18.03 -21.56 -0.41
C ASN A 147 19.06 -20.42 -0.53
N VAL A 148 19.22 -19.79 -1.69
CA VAL A 148 20.31 -18.79 -1.88
C VAL A 148 19.80 -17.37 -1.63
N PHE A 149 18.59 -17.05 -2.06
CA PHE A 149 17.99 -15.73 -1.90
C PHE A 149 17.27 -15.52 -0.55
N GLN A 150 16.77 -16.58 0.10
CA GLN A 150 16.34 -16.48 1.51
C GLN A 150 17.50 -16.03 2.40
N LYS A 151 18.73 -16.50 2.13
CA LYS A 151 19.92 -16.05 2.87
C LYS A 151 20.27 -14.58 2.62
N PHE A 152 19.93 -14.05 1.45
CA PHE A 152 20.16 -12.64 1.12
C PHE A 152 19.31 -11.69 1.99
N TRP A 153 18.06 -12.06 2.28
CA TRP A 153 17.10 -11.21 3.03
C TRP A 153 16.98 -11.58 4.52
N ILE A 154 17.27 -12.82 4.93
CA ILE A 154 17.16 -13.27 6.34
C ILE A 154 18.42 -12.93 7.15
N ASN A 155 19.57 -12.70 6.52
CA ASN A 155 20.84 -12.50 7.22
C ASN A 155 21.16 -11.02 7.48
N ILE A 156 20.24 -10.31 8.14
CA ILE A 156 20.51 -8.98 8.70
C ILE A 156 21.33 -9.15 10.00
N HIS A 157 22.58 -9.64 9.88
CA HIS A 157 23.53 -9.68 10.98
C HIS A 157 24.53 -8.51 10.85
N PRO A 158 24.97 -7.88 11.95
CA PRO A 158 25.82 -6.68 11.97
C PRO A 158 27.29 -6.92 11.51
N GLN A 159 27.57 -7.97 10.73
CA GLN A 159 28.91 -8.32 10.25
C GLN A 159 28.98 -8.47 8.71
N ASP A 160 28.12 -7.77 7.96
CA ASP A 160 28.17 -7.79 6.50
C ASP A 160 29.24 -6.83 5.96
N THR A 161 30.25 -7.39 5.28
CA THR A 161 31.29 -6.67 4.54
C THR A 161 30.67 -5.72 3.49
N VAL A 162 31.16 -4.48 3.40
CA VAL A 162 30.66 -3.40 2.50
C VAL A 162 30.48 -3.84 1.04
N LEU A 163 31.34 -4.75 0.57
CA LEU A 163 31.31 -5.28 -0.80
C LEU A 163 30.04 -6.11 -1.09
N ASN A 164 29.58 -6.90 -0.11
CA ASN A 164 28.35 -7.69 -0.24
C ASN A 164 27.12 -6.79 -0.32
N ILE A 165 27.08 -5.72 0.48
CA ILE A 165 25.99 -4.73 0.46
C ILE A 165 25.87 -4.08 -0.93
N GLN A 166 26.98 -3.74 -1.57
CA GLN A 166 26.99 -3.16 -2.92
C GLN A 166 26.50 -4.13 -4.00
N HIS A 167 26.91 -5.40 -3.94
CA HIS A 167 26.41 -6.42 -4.89
C HIS A 167 24.90 -6.63 -4.75
N ARG A 168 24.39 -6.67 -3.51
CA ARG A 168 22.95 -6.77 -3.22
C ARG A 168 22.16 -5.60 -3.80
N HIS A 169 22.70 -4.39 -3.68
CA HIS A 169 22.06 -3.20 -4.22
C HIS A 169 22.02 -3.21 -5.75
N LYS A 170 23.12 -3.58 -6.42
CA LYS A 170 23.18 -3.69 -7.89
C LYS A 170 22.21 -4.74 -8.44
N GLU A 171 22.15 -5.91 -7.81
CA GLU A 171 21.23 -6.96 -8.22
C GLU A 171 19.77 -6.50 -8.08
N PHE A 172 19.43 -5.84 -6.98
CA PHE A 172 18.09 -5.28 -6.82
C PHE A 172 17.73 -4.25 -7.89
N GLU A 173 18.64 -3.33 -8.22
CA GLU A 173 18.39 -2.32 -9.25
C GLU A 173 18.14 -2.96 -10.63
N GLU A 174 18.84 -4.04 -10.96
CA GLU A 174 18.58 -4.80 -12.19
C GLU A 174 17.20 -5.46 -12.18
N LEU A 175 16.83 -6.12 -11.07
CA LEU A 175 15.52 -6.76 -10.94
C LEU A 175 14.38 -5.73 -10.98
N LYS A 176 14.58 -4.57 -10.34
CA LYS A 176 13.65 -3.43 -10.34
C LYS A 176 13.50 -2.83 -11.72
N LYS A 177 14.58 -2.71 -12.49
CA LYS A 177 14.53 -2.27 -13.89
C LYS A 177 13.63 -3.18 -14.73
N ASN A 178 13.78 -4.49 -14.58
CA ASN A 178 12.94 -5.46 -15.30
C ASN A 178 11.48 -5.41 -14.84
N LEU A 179 11.22 -5.24 -13.54
CA LEU A 179 9.88 -5.01 -13.02
C LEU A 179 9.27 -3.72 -13.58
N SER A 180 10.03 -2.62 -13.63
CA SER A 180 9.60 -1.34 -14.17
C SER A 180 9.21 -1.44 -15.65
N GLN A 181 9.93 -2.23 -16.45
CA GLN A 181 9.53 -2.52 -17.82
C GLN A 181 8.15 -3.19 -17.89
N ARG A 182 7.89 -4.19 -17.04
CA ARG A 182 6.57 -4.83 -16.94
C ARG A 182 5.48 -3.86 -16.49
N VAL A 183 5.80 -3.00 -15.51
CA VAL A 183 4.91 -1.93 -15.05
C VAL A 183 4.54 -0.99 -16.18
N ASN A 184 5.50 -0.58 -17.01
CA ASN A 184 5.25 0.31 -18.13
C ASN A 184 4.33 -0.34 -19.17
N ILE A 185 4.55 -1.61 -19.53
CA ILE A 185 3.67 -2.35 -20.46
C ILE A 185 2.24 -2.37 -19.92
N VAL A 186 2.06 -2.73 -18.65
CA VAL A 186 0.73 -2.82 -18.03
C VAL A 186 0.08 -1.45 -17.90
N SER A 187 0.84 -0.44 -17.48
CA SER A 187 0.36 0.93 -17.33
C SER A 187 -0.08 1.50 -18.68
N SER A 188 0.71 1.35 -19.74
CA SER A 188 0.34 1.82 -21.07
C SER A 188 -0.89 1.08 -21.63
N GLY A 189 -0.97 -0.24 -21.44
CA GLY A 189 -2.13 -1.02 -21.88
C GLY A 189 -3.43 -0.63 -21.17
N LEU A 190 -3.38 -0.42 -19.86
CA LEU A 190 -4.53 0.03 -19.08
C LEU A 190 -4.90 1.49 -19.39
N ALA A 191 -3.92 2.36 -19.66
CA ALA A 191 -4.17 3.76 -20.02
C ALA A 191 -4.90 3.85 -21.36
N ASN A 192 -4.56 3.00 -22.32
CA ASN A 192 -5.26 2.89 -23.61
C ASN A 192 -6.73 2.45 -23.45
N CYS A 193 -7.05 1.73 -22.38
CA CYS A 193 -8.44 1.39 -22.04
C CYS A 193 -9.21 2.56 -21.40
N GLY A 194 -8.59 3.75 -21.28
CA GLY A 194 -9.18 4.93 -20.67
C GLY A 194 -9.15 4.93 -19.14
N LEU A 195 -8.31 4.08 -18.53
CA LEU A 195 -8.14 4.03 -17.08
C LEU A 195 -7.03 4.98 -16.64
N HIS A 196 -7.22 5.65 -15.51
CA HIS A 196 -6.15 6.36 -14.82
C HIS A 196 -5.40 5.38 -13.93
N ILE A 197 -4.07 5.36 -14.07
CA ILE A 197 -3.19 4.47 -13.33
C ILE A 197 -2.31 5.30 -12.40
N ASN A 198 -2.19 4.84 -11.16
CA ASN A 198 -1.27 5.39 -10.18
C ASN A 198 -0.44 4.24 -9.59
N GLN A 199 0.89 4.29 -9.76
CA GLN A 199 1.74 3.33 -9.06
C GLN A 199 1.79 3.66 -7.58
N LEU A 200 1.55 2.66 -6.74
CA LEU A 200 1.56 2.85 -5.30
C LEU A 200 2.99 3.07 -4.81
N LYS A 201 3.19 4.21 -4.16
CA LYS A 201 4.43 4.51 -3.45
C LYS A 201 4.56 3.66 -2.20
N THR A 202 5.78 3.55 -1.70
CA THR A 202 6.16 2.87 -0.45
C THR A 202 5.22 3.23 0.70
N GLN A 203 4.92 4.51 0.83
CA GLN A 203 3.98 5.03 1.83
C GLN A 203 2.58 4.41 1.71
N ASN A 204 2.02 4.45 0.51
CA ASN A 204 0.67 3.95 0.24
C ASN A 204 0.61 2.42 0.34
N LEU A 205 1.70 1.72 -0.03
CA LEU A 205 1.83 0.28 0.15
C LEU A 205 1.75 -0.08 1.64
N ILE A 206 2.55 0.57 2.49
CA ILE A 206 2.53 0.35 3.94
C ILE A 206 1.12 0.62 4.49
N GLU A 207 0.48 1.71 4.08
CA GLU A 207 -0.87 2.06 4.54
C GLU A 207 -1.90 1.00 4.15
N ILE A 208 -1.86 0.50 2.91
CA ILE A 208 -2.77 -0.55 2.44
C ILE A 208 -2.57 -1.84 3.22
N PHE A 209 -1.33 -2.30 3.39
CA PHE A 209 -1.07 -3.51 4.16
C PHE A 209 -1.47 -3.34 5.62
N TYR A 210 -1.22 -2.18 6.22
CA TYR A 210 -1.68 -1.89 7.57
C TYR A 210 -3.20 -1.97 7.69
N LYS A 211 -3.95 -1.41 6.72
CA LYS A 211 -5.41 -1.52 6.67
C LYS A 211 -5.90 -2.96 6.48
N ILE A 212 -5.22 -3.74 5.63
CA ILE A 212 -5.57 -5.15 5.37
C ILE A 212 -5.33 -6.01 6.61
N PHE A 213 -4.19 -5.84 7.29
CA PHE A 213 -3.83 -6.67 8.45
C PHE A 213 -4.47 -6.19 9.76
N ASN A 214 -4.88 -4.93 9.85
CA ASN A 214 -5.48 -4.33 11.06
C ASN A 214 -6.84 -3.68 10.77
N PRO A 215 -7.85 -4.42 10.28
CA PRO A 215 -9.11 -3.85 9.80
C PRO A 215 -9.95 -3.13 10.89
N ILE A 216 -9.69 -3.45 12.16
CA ILE A 216 -10.37 -2.84 13.32
C ILE A 216 -9.59 -1.59 13.77
N THR A 217 -8.27 -1.74 13.97
CA THR A 217 -7.40 -0.67 14.50
C THR A 217 -7.16 0.45 13.48
N SER A 218 -7.06 0.12 12.18
CA SER A 218 -6.75 1.09 11.13
C SER A 218 -7.82 2.16 10.93
N LYS A 219 -9.05 1.91 11.39
CA LYS A 219 -10.14 2.89 11.35
C LYS A 219 -9.91 4.04 12.34
N ASN A 220 -9.37 3.72 13.51
CA ASN A 220 -9.19 4.68 14.60
C ASN A 220 -7.77 5.25 14.66
N GLN A 221 -6.78 4.54 14.11
CA GLN A 221 -5.38 4.93 14.10
C GLN A 221 -4.89 5.06 12.66
N LYS A 222 -5.05 6.24 12.08
CA LYS A 222 -4.52 6.57 10.75
C LYS A 222 -2.99 6.72 10.82
N LEU A 223 -2.29 6.13 9.84
CA LEU A 223 -0.83 6.14 9.77
C LEU A 223 -0.23 7.48 9.33
N GLN A 224 -1.02 8.43 8.81
CA GLN A 224 -0.53 9.75 8.38
C GLN A 224 0.30 10.44 9.46
N ASN A 225 -0.13 10.34 10.72
CA ASN A 225 0.56 10.96 11.85
C ASN A 225 1.98 10.41 12.09
N VAL A 226 2.27 9.16 11.72
CA VAL A 226 3.57 8.53 12.00
C VAL A 226 4.64 9.01 11.03
N PHE A 227 4.28 9.24 9.76
CA PHE A 227 5.22 9.69 8.75
C PHE A 227 5.46 11.19 8.79
N ASP A 228 4.45 11.99 9.12
CA ASP A 228 4.63 13.42 9.39
C ASP A 228 5.55 13.63 10.60
N GLN A 229 5.44 12.78 11.63
CA GLN A 229 6.36 12.77 12.78
C GLN A 229 7.77 12.33 12.39
N ALA A 230 7.91 11.25 11.59
CA ALA A 230 9.22 10.76 11.12
C ALA A 230 9.96 11.80 10.26
N LEU A 231 9.25 12.46 9.33
CA LEU A 231 9.79 13.54 8.50
C LEU A 231 10.19 14.77 9.34
N GLN A 232 9.43 15.09 10.39
CA GLN A 232 9.81 16.16 11.32
C GLN A 232 11.08 15.81 12.11
N THR A 233 11.22 14.57 12.60
CA THR A 233 12.45 14.13 13.27
C THR A 233 13.66 14.12 12.34
N ASP A 234 13.50 13.71 11.08
CA ASP A 234 14.59 13.72 10.11
C ASP A 234 15.02 15.16 9.76
N GLU A 235 14.08 16.10 9.62
CA GLU A 235 14.39 17.52 9.43
C GLU A 235 15.06 18.16 10.66
N GLU A 236 14.67 17.75 11.87
CA GLU A 236 15.27 18.21 13.13
C GLU A 236 16.69 17.66 13.29
N MET A 237 16.94 16.41 12.93
CA MET A 237 18.28 15.80 12.90
C MET A 237 19.19 16.50 11.89
N ILE A 238 18.71 16.77 10.67
CA ILE A 238 19.47 17.49 9.63
C ILE A 238 19.77 18.95 10.06
N LYS A 239 18.88 19.59 10.81
CA LYS A 239 19.12 20.93 11.38
C LYS A 239 20.07 20.92 12.58
N ALA A 240 20.13 19.81 13.34
CA ALA A 240 21.09 19.64 14.42
C ALA A 240 22.51 19.45 13.88
N GLU A 241 22.69 18.63 12.84
CA GLU A 241 23.98 18.42 12.19
C GLU A 241 24.54 19.71 11.56
N LYS A 242 23.67 20.55 10.97
CA LYS A 242 24.07 21.85 10.39
C LYS A 242 24.37 22.96 11.42
N LYS A 243 24.12 22.73 12.71
CA LYS A 243 24.46 23.68 13.78
C LYS A 243 25.78 23.33 14.48
N GLU A 244 26.33 22.14 14.22
CA GLU A 244 27.61 21.68 14.76
C GLU A 244 28.80 21.92 13.81
N GLU A 245 28.55 22.44 12.60
CA GLU A 245 29.54 23.04 11.68
C GLU A 245 29.55 24.57 11.77
#